data_AF-A0A8S3FZC8-F1
#
_entry.id   AF-A0A8S3FZC8-F1
#
_cell.length_a   1.000
_cell.length_b   1.000
_cell.length_c   1.000
_cell.angle_alpha   90.00
_cell.angle_beta   90.00
_cell.angle_gamma   90.00
#
_symmetry.space_group_name_H-M   'P 1'
#
loop_
_entity.id
_entity.type
_entity.pdbx_description
1 polymer ?
#
loop_
_entity_poly.entity_id
_entity_poly.type
_entity_poly.pdbx_seq_one_letter_code
_entity_poly.pdbx_strand_id
1 'polypeptide(L)'
;QKVLYANKTFSHLELDPFAFDDVPYHIKQQFAVDKAKPDSGPWKIDLSDRTFHTIMSYCGNRPLRKLMFESYYGRASPTVDRLNRNVENIVEIVRRRKTIAKYLGYSSFADIILPSKMARTKETVQDFIETIRSKLKPIHDENIRQLTSYAQEKAKKSKEYEQLQSWDIAYWRQRQCQDLYSSLKIDSLHISRHFSYDHVLQGLFNFVEFLLGVKFQPENNFDEQNKWHNDVQVYKCTENGATIGHLLIDAFARPNQKSEVCVGLAGRDLCQRHNILPVAYLNMSLPRIEGTPTLMNLSQLKEMFFAFGRVLQVLLTRSQNHELSGIRNVETDALDIVPNFFLQWLR
;
A
#
# COMPACT_ATOMS: atom_id res chain seq x y z
N GLN A 1 -10.00 0.63 -15.41
CA GLN A 1 -11.45 0.85 -15.63
C GLN A 1 -12.27 -0.43 -15.44
N LYS A 2 -12.09 -1.50 -16.23
CA LYS A 2 -12.85 -2.75 -16.07
C LYS A 2 -12.77 -3.38 -14.66
N VAL A 3 -11.59 -3.41 -14.05
CA VAL A 3 -11.42 -3.87 -12.65
C VAL A 3 -12.17 -2.95 -11.67
N LEU A 4 -12.10 -1.64 -11.85
CA LEU A 4 -12.85 -0.68 -11.02
C LEU A 4 -14.37 -0.85 -11.18
N TYR A 5 -14.85 -1.14 -12.39
CA TYR A 5 -16.25 -1.48 -12.63
C TYR A 5 -16.64 -2.75 -11.86
N ALA A 6 -15.84 -3.82 -11.98
CA ALA A 6 -16.08 -5.07 -11.24
C ALA A 6 -16.13 -4.84 -9.71
N ASN A 7 -15.26 -3.97 -9.18
CA ASN A 7 -15.31 -3.59 -7.77
C ASN A 7 -16.62 -2.89 -7.39
N LYS A 8 -17.12 -2.01 -8.26
CA LYS A 8 -18.33 -1.22 -8.00
C LYS A 8 -19.62 -2.02 -8.17
N THR A 9 -19.65 -3.01 -9.06
CA THR A 9 -20.85 -3.80 -9.34
C THR A 9 -21.02 -4.99 -8.43
N PHE A 10 -19.93 -5.53 -7.89
CA PHE A 10 -20.03 -6.63 -6.94
C PHE A 10 -20.68 -6.16 -5.63
N SER A 11 -21.66 -6.93 -5.18
CA SER A 11 -22.28 -6.77 -3.87
C SER A 11 -22.77 -8.14 -3.41
N HIS A 12 -22.20 -8.64 -2.31
CA HIS A 12 -22.67 -9.84 -1.63
C HIS A 12 -23.42 -9.43 -0.36
N LEU A 13 -24.60 -10.00 -0.14
CA LEU A 13 -25.37 -9.81 1.09
C LEU A 13 -25.32 -11.13 1.87
N GLU A 14 -24.59 -11.13 2.98
CA GLU A 14 -24.48 -12.28 3.85
C GLU A 14 -25.64 -12.30 4.85
N LEU A 15 -26.38 -13.41 4.85
CA LEU A 15 -27.61 -13.61 5.63
C LEU A 15 -27.43 -14.60 6.77
N ASP A 16 -26.39 -15.45 6.73
CA ASP A 16 -26.11 -16.39 7.80
C ASP A 16 -25.65 -15.65 9.07
N PRO A 17 -26.43 -15.64 10.16
CA PRO A 17 -26.11 -14.88 11.37
C PRO A 17 -24.80 -15.32 12.04
N PHE A 18 -24.30 -16.51 11.72
CA PHE A 18 -23.06 -17.04 12.29
C PHE A 18 -21.83 -16.76 11.40
N ALA A 19 -22.01 -16.21 10.20
CA ALA A 19 -20.93 -16.01 9.24
C ALA A 19 -19.80 -15.08 9.74
N PHE A 20 -20.11 -14.24 10.72
CA PHE A 20 -19.18 -13.28 11.31
C PHE A 20 -18.87 -13.55 12.78
N ASP A 21 -19.28 -14.68 13.38
CA ASP A 21 -19.17 -14.94 14.82
C ASP A 21 -17.80 -14.61 15.42
N ASP A 22 -16.74 -14.96 14.70
CA ASP A 22 -15.36 -14.86 15.13
C ASP A 22 -14.66 -13.57 14.70
N VAL A 23 -15.41 -12.65 14.06
CA VAL A 23 -14.97 -11.34 13.59
C VAL A 23 -15.14 -10.31 14.72
N PRO A 24 -14.12 -9.47 15.01
CA PRO A 24 -14.24 -8.40 16.00
C PRO A 24 -15.42 -7.44 15.73
N TYR A 25 -16.08 -6.99 16.80
CA TYR A 25 -17.27 -6.12 16.72
C TYR A 25 -17.08 -4.88 15.82
N HIS A 26 -15.96 -4.16 15.99
CA HIS A 26 -15.64 -2.97 15.18
C HIS A 26 -15.41 -3.28 13.69
N ILE A 27 -15.11 -4.55 13.35
CA ILE A 27 -15.01 -5.02 11.97
C ILE A 27 -16.40 -5.40 11.45
N LYS A 28 -17.22 -6.11 12.23
CA LYS A 28 -18.63 -6.41 11.89
C LYS A 28 -19.40 -5.13 11.55
N GLN A 29 -19.21 -4.08 12.35
CA GLN A 29 -19.84 -2.78 12.14
C GLN A 29 -19.52 -2.18 10.77
N GLN A 30 -18.36 -2.47 10.16
CA GLN A 30 -18.02 -1.97 8.83
C GLN A 30 -18.92 -2.56 7.74
N PHE A 31 -19.34 -3.82 7.89
CA PHE A 31 -20.13 -4.53 6.88
C PHE A 31 -21.62 -4.59 7.19
N ALA A 32 -22.03 -4.41 8.45
CA ALA A 32 -23.43 -4.51 8.83
C ALA A 32 -24.30 -3.50 8.09
N VAL A 33 -25.46 -3.93 7.60
CA VAL A 33 -26.46 -3.04 6.99
C VAL A 33 -27.03 -2.11 8.05
N ASP A 34 -27.40 -2.65 9.22
CA ASP A 34 -27.73 -1.86 10.42
C ASP A 34 -26.49 -1.68 11.30
N LYS A 35 -25.92 -0.47 11.32
CA LYS A 35 -24.73 -0.14 12.12
C LYS A 35 -24.97 -0.18 13.63
N ALA A 36 -26.23 -0.14 14.08
CA ALA A 36 -26.60 -0.24 15.49
C ALA A 36 -26.74 -1.70 15.95
N LYS A 37 -26.87 -2.66 15.03
CA LYS A 37 -27.01 -4.10 15.33
C LYS A 37 -26.02 -4.95 14.53
N PRO A 38 -24.70 -4.71 14.66
CA PRO A 38 -23.71 -5.36 13.81
C PRO A 38 -23.53 -6.86 14.05
N ASP A 39 -24.00 -7.39 15.17
CA ASP A 39 -23.99 -8.83 15.46
C ASP A 39 -25.16 -9.61 14.85
N SER A 40 -26.24 -8.93 14.44
CA SER A 40 -27.45 -9.58 13.94
C SER A 40 -27.51 -9.72 12.42
N GLY A 41 -26.55 -9.14 11.71
CA GLY A 41 -26.58 -9.05 10.24
C GLY A 41 -27.82 -8.29 9.73
N PRO A 42 -28.08 -8.35 8.41
CA PRO A 42 -27.21 -8.91 7.38
C PRO A 42 -25.98 -8.02 7.13
N TRP A 43 -24.93 -8.59 6.52
CA TRP A 43 -23.69 -7.85 6.19
C TRP A 43 -23.55 -7.68 4.68
N LYS A 44 -23.30 -6.44 4.24
CA LYS A 44 -23.05 -6.11 2.82
C LYS A 44 -21.55 -6.02 2.57
N ILE A 45 -21.09 -6.77 1.58
CA ILE A 45 -19.66 -6.95 1.27
C ILE A 45 -19.39 -6.57 -0.19
N ASP A 46 -18.36 -5.75 -0.40
CA ASP A 46 -17.87 -5.32 -1.72
C ASP A 46 -16.46 -5.90 -2.02
N LEU A 47 -15.92 -5.63 -3.22
CA LEU A 47 -14.55 -6.05 -3.58
C LEU A 47 -13.52 -4.92 -3.44
N SER A 48 -13.77 -3.93 -2.59
CA SER A 48 -12.72 -2.96 -2.27
C SER A 48 -11.56 -3.68 -1.58
N ASP A 49 -10.32 -3.19 -1.78
CA ASP A 49 -9.13 -3.85 -1.23
C ASP A 49 -9.21 -3.95 0.30
N ARG A 50 -9.75 -2.91 0.95
CA ARG A 50 -10.02 -2.92 2.40
C ARG A 50 -10.96 -4.05 2.81
N THR A 51 -12.11 -4.19 2.14
CA THR A 51 -13.07 -5.26 2.44
C THR A 51 -12.46 -6.62 2.21
N PHE A 52 -11.82 -6.82 1.07
CA PHE A 52 -11.15 -8.07 0.72
C PHE A 52 -10.14 -8.48 1.79
N HIS A 53 -9.14 -7.64 2.09
CA HIS A 53 -8.11 -7.96 3.08
C HIS A 53 -8.68 -8.18 4.48
N THR A 54 -9.76 -7.48 4.84
CA THR A 54 -10.43 -7.65 6.13
C THR A 54 -11.12 -9.01 6.24
N ILE A 55 -11.92 -9.41 5.24
CA ILE A 55 -12.58 -10.74 5.24
C ILE A 55 -11.54 -11.85 5.21
N MET A 56 -10.52 -11.74 4.36
CA MET A 56 -9.46 -12.74 4.25
C MET A 56 -8.68 -12.96 5.54
N SER A 57 -8.56 -11.93 6.40
CA SER A 57 -7.75 -11.98 7.62
C SER A 57 -8.57 -12.30 8.88
N TYR A 58 -9.83 -11.89 8.96
CA TYR A 58 -10.60 -11.93 10.21
C TYR A 58 -11.83 -12.86 10.18
N CYS A 59 -12.38 -13.19 9.00
CA CYS A 59 -13.60 -13.97 8.91
C CYS A 59 -13.33 -15.47 8.97
N GLY A 60 -13.88 -16.16 9.97
CA GLY A 60 -13.77 -17.60 10.15
C GLY A 60 -14.61 -18.44 9.20
N ASN A 61 -15.65 -17.85 8.60
CA ASN A 61 -16.47 -18.51 7.60
C ASN A 61 -15.63 -18.80 6.33
N ARG A 62 -15.16 -20.04 6.22
CA ARG A 62 -14.31 -20.50 5.13
C ARG A 62 -15.01 -20.44 3.75
N PRO A 63 -16.29 -20.86 3.60
CA PRO A 63 -17.05 -20.63 2.37
C PRO A 63 -17.05 -19.15 1.92
N LEU A 64 -17.26 -18.21 2.85
CA LEU A 64 -17.25 -16.79 2.54
C LEU A 64 -15.85 -16.31 2.12
N ARG A 65 -14.78 -16.75 2.80
CA ARG A 65 -13.40 -16.46 2.37
C ARG A 65 -13.12 -16.98 0.96
N LYS A 66 -13.57 -18.20 0.64
CA LYS A 66 -13.43 -18.79 -0.70
C LYS A 66 -14.16 -17.94 -1.74
N LEU A 67 -15.43 -17.60 -1.51
CA LEU A 67 -16.23 -16.74 -2.40
C LEU A 67 -15.53 -15.39 -2.65
N MET A 68 -15.04 -14.76 -1.59
CA MET A 68 -14.33 -13.49 -1.67
C MET A 68 -13.03 -13.60 -2.45
N PHE A 69 -12.25 -14.65 -2.23
CA PHE A 69 -11.01 -14.92 -2.96
C PHE A 69 -11.27 -15.11 -4.46
N GLU A 70 -12.20 -15.99 -4.81
CA GLU A 70 -12.53 -16.28 -6.22
C GLU A 70 -13.12 -15.05 -6.91
N SER A 71 -13.97 -14.29 -6.23
CA SER A 71 -14.57 -13.05 -6.78
C SER A 71 -13.51 -11.97 -6.99
N TYR A 72 -12.61 -11.76 -6.03
CA TYR A 72 -11.57 -10.73 -6.08
C TYR A 72 -10.51 -11.01 -7.15
N TYR A 73 -10.01 -12.25 -7.24
CA TYR A 73 -9.05 -12.63 -8.28
C TYR A 73 -9.70 -12.90 -9.64
N GLY A 74 -11.01 -13.16 -9.68
CA GLY A 74 -11.81 -13.30 -10.89
C GLY A 74 -12.30 -11.96 -11.48
N ARG A 75 -11.97 -10.82 -10.87
CA ARG A 75 -12.37 -9.49 -11.37
C ARG A 75 -11.94 -9.26 -12.81
N ALA A 76 -12.87 -8.75 -13.61
CA ALA A 76 -12.68 -8.50 -15.04
C ALA A 76 -12.16 -9.72 -15.82
N SER A 77 -12.53 -10.91 -15.37
CA SER A 77 -12.21 -12.19 -16.01
C SER A 77 -13.49 -12.89 -16.46
N PRO A 78 -13.41 -13.83 -17.43
CA PRO A 78 -14.59 -14.49 -17.98
C PRO A 78 -15.29 -15.44 -16.99
N THR A 79 -14.66 -15.75 -15.84
CA THR A 79 -15.22 -16.66 -14.84
C THR A 79 -16.27 -15.99 -13.95
N VAL A 80 -16.16 -14.67 -13.75
CA VAL A 80 -17.06 -13.89 -12.87
C VAL A 80 -18.01 -13.00 -13.67
N ASP A 81 -17.53 -12.34 -14.73
CA ASP A 81 -18.35 -11.46 -15.57
C ASP A 81 -17.94 -11.59 -17.04
N ARG A 82 -18.81 -12.25 -17.83
CA ARG A 82 -18.58 -12.47 -19.26
C ARG A 82 -18.58 -11.19 -20.07
N LEU A 83 -19.30 -10.14 -19.64
CA LEU A 83 -19.43 -8.87 -20.35
C LEU A 83 -18.29 -7.90 -19.99
N ASN A 84 -17.83 -7.90 -18.75
CA ASN A 84 -16.73 -7.04 -18.27
C ASN A 84 -15.34 -7.71 -18.28
N ARG A 85 -15.07 -8.59 -19.26
CA ARG A 85 -13.76 -9.27 -19.39
C ARG A 85 -12.66 -8.35 -19.93
N ASN A 86 -11.45 -8.45 -19.39
CA ASN A 86 -10.26 -7.70 -19.83
C ASN A 86 -9.22 -8.59 -20.55
N VAL A 87 -9.48 -9.89 -20.68
CA VAL A 87 -8.54 -10.86 -21.28
C VAL A 87 -8.19 -10.50 -22.72
N GLU A 88 -9.18 -10.16 -23.54
CA GLU A 88 -8.98 -9.81 -24.96
C GLU A 88 -8.13 -8.54 -25.11
N ASN A 89 -8.34 -7.55 -24.24
CA ASN A 89 -7.53 -6.33 -24.22
C ASN A 89 -6.08 -6.63 -23.86
N ILE A 90 -5.84 -7.49 -22.86
CA ILE A 90 -4.48 -7.88 -22.46
C ILE A 90 -3.78 -8.64 -23.61
N VAL A 91 -4.47 -9.61 -24.23
CA VAL A 91 -3.95 -10.35 -25.40
C VAL A 91 -3.61 -9.40 -26.53
N GLU A 92 -4.47 -8.41 -26.81
CA GLU A 92 -4.22 -7.40 -27.84
C GLU A 92 -3.03 -6.51 -27.49
N ILE A 93 -2.87 -6.09 -26.23
CA ILE A 93 -1.69 -5.35 -25.77
C ILE A 93 -0.42 -6.16 -25.99
N VAL A 94 -0.42 -7.45 -25.64
CA VAL A 94 0.73 -8.35 -25.84
C VAL A 94 1.04 -8.49 -27.33
N ARG A 95 0.03 -8.68 -28.18
CA ARG A 95 0.18 -8.76 -29.65
C ARG A 95 0.77 -7.47 -30.22
N ARG A 96 0.27 -6.30 -29.79
CA ARG A 96 0.78 -4.99 -30.22
C ARG A 96 2.21 -4.77 -29.75
N ARG A 97 2.53 -5.10 -28.49
CA ARG A 97 3.91 -5.03 -27.96
C ARG A 97 4.89 -5.90 -28.75
N LYS A 98 4.48 -7.13 -29.13
CA LYS A 98 5.26 -7.99 -30.02
C LYS A 98 5.47 -7.36 -31.40
N THR A 99 4.43 -6.72 -31.93
CA THR A 99 4.49 -6.03 -33.24
C THR A 99 5.43 -4.83 -33.19
N ILE A 100 5.38 -4.03 -32.12
CA ILE A 100 6.31 -2.90 -31.88
C ILE A 100 7.75 -3.40 -31.82
N ALA A 101 8.02 -4.48 -31.07
CA ALA A 101 9.35 -5.09 -31.01
C ALA A 101 9.87 -5.47 -32.40
N LYS A 102 9.05 -6.15 -33.20
CA LYS A 102 9.41 -6.54 -34.57
C LYS A 102 9.73 -5.32 -35.44
N TYR A 103 8.93 -4.26 -35.41
CA TYR A 103 9.17 -3.07 -36.23
C TYR A 103 10.43 -2.30 -35.84
N LEU A 104 10.79 -2.32 -34.55
CA LEU A 104 12.01 -1.69 -34.06
C LEU A 104 13.25 -2.60 -34.14
N GLY A 105 13.12 -3.80 -34.72
CA GLY A 105 14.24 -4.74 -34.88
C GLY A 105 14.61 -5.53 -33.62
N TYR A 106 13.75 -5.54 -32.60
CA TYR A 106 13.97 -6.26 -31.34
C TYR A 106 13.24 -7.61 -31.30
N SER A 107 13.80 -8.57 -30.54
CA SER A 107 13.22 -9.92 -30.42
C SER A 107 11.94 -9.94 -29.56
N SER A 108 11.84 -9.03 -28.59
CA SER A 108 10.73 -8.94 -27.65
C SER A 108 10.53 -7.51 -27.15
N PHE A 109 9.37 -7.23 -26.56
CA PHE A 109 9.11 -5.91 -25.96
C PHE A 109 9.99 -5.65 -24.73
N ALA A 110 10.44 -6.69 -24.03
CA ALA A 110 11.37 -6.56 -22.92
C ALA A 110 12.72 -6.00 -23.40
N ASP A 111 13.19 -6.40 -24.59
CA ASP A 111 14.44 -5.89 -25.17
C ASP A 111 14.38 -4.41 -25.56
N ILE A 112 13.18 -3.85 -25.74
CA ILE A 112 12.99 -2.41 -25.95
C ILE A 112 13.13 -1.65 -24.63
N ILE A 113 12.60 -2.19 -23.53
CA ILE A 113 12.48 -1.46 -22.26
C ILE A 113 13.72 -1.62 -21.39
N LEU A 114 14.27 -2.82 -21.29
CA LEU A 114 15.34 -3.16 -20.35
C LEU A 114 16.65 -2.38 -20.55
N PRO A 115 17.09 -2.00 -21.77
CA PRO A 115 18.29 -1.18 -21.93
C PRO A 115 18.24 0.15 -21.18
N SER A 116 17.03 0.70 -20.96
CA SER A 116 16.78 1.91 -20.16
C SER A 116 16.56 1.67 -18.67
N LYS A 117 16.75 0.43 -18.19
CA LYS A 117 16.60 0.01 -16.79
C LYS A 117 17.93 -0.41 -16.20
N MET A 118 18.03 -0.45 -14.87
CA MET A 118 19.25 -0.93 -14.20
C MET A 118 19.55 -2.39 -14.53
N ALA A 119 18.51 -3.22 -14.68
CA ALA A 119 18.66 -4.64 -14.99
C ALA A 119 19.28 -4.91 -16.38
N ARG A 120 19.19 -3.97 -17.34
CA ARG A 120 19.73 -4.01 -18.73
C ARG A 120 19.24 -5.14 -19.65
N THR A 121 19.14 -6.38 -19.17
CA THR A 121 18.91 -7.58 -19.98
C THR A 121 17.85 -8.51 -19.35
N LYS A 122 17.27 -9.40 -20.15
CA LYS A 122 16.25 -10.36 -19.68
C LYS A 122 16.89 -11.42 -18.80
N GLU A 123 18.11 -11.81 -19.14
CA GLU A 123 18.92 -12.82 -18.49
C GLU A 123 19.21 -12.38 -17.05
N THR A 124 19.67 -11.14 -16.85
CA THR A 124 19.88 -10.56 -15.51
C THR A 124 18.60 -10.58 -14.67
N VAL A 125 17.44 -10.27 -15.26
CA VAL A 125 16.15 -10.31 -14.54
C VAL A 125 15.79 -11.75 -14.17
N GLN A 126 15.95 -12.71 -15.08
CA GLN A 126 15.65 -14.12 -14.85
C GLN A 126 16.56 -14.72 -13.78
N ASP A 127 17.87 -14.47 -13.86
CA ASP A 127 18.85 -14.94 -12.89
C ASP A 127 18.57 -14.39 -11.48
N PHE A 128 18.19 -13.11 -11.39
CA PHE A 128 17.80 -12.50 -10.12
C PHE A 128 16.54 -13.16 -9.53
N ILE A 129 15.49 -13.33 -10.33
CA ILE A 129 14.25 -13.99 -9.90
C ILE A 129 14.53 -15.43 -9.46
N GLU A 130 15.35 -16.17 -10.20
CA GLU A 130 15.69 -17.56 -9.88
C GLU A 130 16.55 -17.66 -8.62
N THR A 131 17.50 -16.75 -8.43
CA THR A 131 18.31 -16.66 -7.22
C THR A 131 17.45 -16.40 -5.98
N ILE A 132 16.46 -15.49 -6.09
CA ILE A 132 15.52 -15.25 -5.00
C ILE A 132 14.63 -16.47 -4.78
N ARG A 133 14.08 -17.05 -5.85
CA ARG A 133 13.19 -18.22 -5.78
C ARG A 133 13.86 -19.40 -5.10
N SER A 134 15.09 -19.74 -5.49
CA SER A 134 15.85 -20.86 -4.92
C SER A 134 16.13 -20.69 -3.43
N LYS A 135 16.37 -19.46 -2.96
CA LYS A 135 16.58 -19.13 -1.55
C LYS A 135 15.28 -19.09 -0.74
N LEU A 136 14.20 -18.52 -1.31
CA LEU A 136 12.93 -18.33 -0.60
C LEU A 136 12.04 -19.56 -0.61
N LYS A 137 12.14 -20.43 -1.63
CA LYS A 137 11.31 -21.64 -1.73
C LYS A 137 11.38 -22.55 -0.49
N PRO A 138 12.55 -22.95 0.03
CA PRO A 138 12.60 -23.80 1.22
C PRO A 138 11.99 -23.13 2.45
N ILE A 139 12.19 -21.80 2.61
CA ILE A 139 11.59 -21.01 3.70
C ILE A 139 10.08 -20.94 3.54
N HIS A 140 9.58 -20.72 2.32
CA HIS A 140 8.16 -20.70 2.02
C HIS A 140 7.51 -22.06 2.32
N ASP A 141 8.10 -23.15 1.83
CA ASP A 141 7.59 -24.50 2.04
C ASP A 141 7.54 -24.84 3.54
N GLU A 142 8.56 -24.44 4.32
CA GLU A 142 8.57 -24.59 5.78
C GLU A 142 7.50 -23.74 6.46
N ASN A 143 7.37 -22.46 6.11
CA ASN A 143 6.34 -21.59 6.67
C ASN A 143 4.92 -22.11 6.40
N ILE A 144 4.66 -22.64 5.20
CA ILE A 144 3.37 -23.24 4.86
C ILE A 144 3.14 -24.53 5.66
N ARG A 145 4.17 -25.37 5.85
CA ARG A 145 4.06 -26.55 6.73
C ARG A 145 3.68 -26.16 8.15
N GLN A 146 4.43 -25.22 8.75
CA GLN A 146 4.16 -24.74 10.11
C GLN A 146 2.77 -24.13 10.24
N LEU A 147 2.36 -23.30 9.28
CA LEU A 147 1.03 -22.70 9.27
C LEU A 147 -0.08 -23.75 9.14
N THR A 148 0.15 -24.78 8.32
CA THR A 148 -0.79 -25.90 8.16
C THR A 148 -0.92 -26.69 9.46
N SER A 149 0.19 -27.02 10.13
CA SER A 149 0.16 -27.69 11.44
C SER A 149 -0.56 -26.86 12.50
N TYR A 150 -0.30 -25.56 12.57
CA TYR A 150 -1.00 -24.64 13.47
C TYR A 150 -2.51 -24.59 13.19
N ALA A 151 -2.90 -24.48 11.92
CA ALA A 151 -4.30 -24.50 11.52
C ALA A 151 -5.01 -25.80 11.91
N GLN A 152 -4.36 -26.94 11.69
CA GLN A 152 -4.88 -28.25 12.08
C GLN A 152 -5.06 -28.37 13.59
N GLU A 153 -4.10 -27.91 14.39
CA GLU A 153 -4.20 -27.92 15.84
C GLU A 153 -5.40 -27.09 16.33
N LYS A 154 -5.50 -25.84 15.85
CA LYS A 154 -6.57 -24.90 16.24
C LYS A 154 -7.95 -25.33 15.75
N ALA A 155 -8.03 -25.96 14.57
CA ALA A 155 -9.26 -26.49 14.00
C ALA A 155 -9.59 -27.93 14.47
N LYS A 156 -9.00 -28.40 15.59
CA LYS A 156 -9.23 -29.74 16.18
C LYS A 156 -9.05 -30.88 15.17
N LYS A 157 -8.02 -30.77 14.33
CA LYS A 157 -7.67 -31.71 13.26
C LYS A 157 -8.78 -31.93 12.22
N SER A 158 -9.55 -30.88 11.92
CA SER A 158 -10.50 -30.90 10.81
C SER A 158 -9.82 -31.24 9.48
N LYS A 159 -10.43 -32.16 8.71
CA LYS A 159 -9.96 -32.53 7.37
C LYS A 159 -9.98 -31.35 6.39
N GLU A 160 -10.75 -30.31 6.67
CA GLU A 160 -10.82 -29.12 5.82
C GLU A 160 -9.49 -28.36 5.69
N TYR A 161 -8.62 -28.50 6.69
CA TYR A 161 -7.30 -27.86 6.77
C TYR A 161 -6.16 -28.88 6.65
N GLU A 162 -6.41 -30.06 6.08
CA GLU A 162 -5.36 -31.01 5.73
C GLU A 162 -4.35 -30.39 4.74
N GLN A 163 -4.88 -29.63 3.77
CA GLN A 163 -4.11 -28.77 2.88
C GLN A 163 -4.72 -27.37 2.84
N LEU A 164 -3.96 -26.38 3.31
CA LEU A 164 -4.38 -24.98 3.22
C LEU A 164 -4.50 -24.54 1.77
N GLN A 165 -5.60 -23.87 1.46
CA GLN A 165 -5.83 -23.23 0.18
C GLN A 165 -5.43 -21.75 0.24
N SER A 166 -5.31 -21.09 -0.90
CA SER A 166 -4.92 -19.68 -0.98
C SER A 166 -5.84 -18.76 -0.15
N TRP A 167 -7.11 -19.11 0.02
CA TRP A 167 -8.08 -18.37 0.84
C TRP A 167 -8.01 -18.66 2.35
N ASP A 168 -7.15 -19.59 2.77
CA ASP A 168 -6.96 -19.95 4.19
C ASP A 168 -5.72 -19.26 4.79
N ILE A 169 -4.73 -18.90 3.96
CA ILE A 169 -3.41 -18.42 4.41
C ILE A 169 -3.49 -17.15 5.27
N ALA A 170 -4.20 -16.12 4.81
CA ALA A 170 -4.27 -14.83 5.51
C ALA A 170 -4.97 -14.97 6.87
N TYR A 171 -6.05 -15.73 6.94
CA TYR A 171 -6.80 -15.99 8.16
C TYR A 171 -5.94 -16.69 9.21
N TRP A 172 -5.31 -17.81 8.85
CA TRP A 172 -4.48 -18.56 9.79
C TRP A 172 -3.23 -17.80 10.22
N ARG A 173 -2.63 -17.03 9.32
CA ARG A 173 -1.50 -16.16 9.67
C ARG A 173 -1.92 -15.10 10.69
N GLN A 174 -3.10 -14.52 10.52
CA GLN A 174 -3.63 -13.53 11.45
C GLN A 174 -3.92 -14.17 12.82
N ARG A 175 -4.53 -15.35 12.86
CA ARG A 175 -4.75 -16.12 14.11
C ARG A 175 -3.44 -16.44 14.82
N GLN A 176 -2.43 -16.94 14.09
CA GLN A 176 -1.11 -17.24 14.64
C GLN A 176 -0.44 -15.99 15.22
N CYS A 177 -0.54 -14.87 14.51
CA CYS A 177 -0.02 -13.58 14.97
C CYS A 177 -0.72 -13.09 16.25
N GLN A 178 -2.06 -13.22 16.32
CA GLN A 178 -2.86 -12.86 17.49
C GLN A 178 -2.51 -13.72 18.72
N ASP A 179 -2.34 -15.02 18.53
CA ASP A 179 -1.92 -15.94 19.59
C ASP A 179 -0.52 -15.59 20.08
N LEU A 180 0.41 -15.31 19.17
CA LEU A 180 1.77 -14.89 19.52
C LEU A 180 1.76 -13.59 20.33
N TYR A 181 1.06 -12.55 19.86
CA TYR A 181 0.97 -11.28 20.58
C TYR A 181 0.31 -11.45 21.94
N SER A 182 -0.73 -12.28 22.04
CA SER A 182 -1.38 -12.60 23.31
C SER A 182 -0.43 -13.33 24.26
N SER A 183 0.38 -14.27 23.75
CA SER A 183 1.40 -14.98 24.55
C SER A 183 2.51 -14.05 25.06
N LEU A 184 2.87 -13.04 24.27
CA LEU A 184 3.85 -12.01 24.62
C LEU A 184 3.24 -10.84 25.41
N LYS A 185 1.93 -10.87 25.69
CA LYS A 185 1.16 -9.77 26.31
C LYS A 185 1.34 -8.43 25.60
N ILE A 186 1.53 -8.48 24.27
CA ILE A 186 1.65 -7.31 23.42
C ILE A 186 0.24 -6.87 23.00
N ASP A 187 -0.18 -5.72 23.51
CA ASP A 187 -1.39 -5.06 23.02
C ASP A 187 -1.02 -4.09 21.89
N SER A 188 -1.47 -4.38 20.67
CA SER A 188 -1.26 -3.49 19.51
C SER A 188 -1.88 -2.10 19.72
N LEU A 189 -2.99 -2.02 20.47
CA LEU A 189 -3.60 -0.75 20.83
C LEU A 189 -2.69 0.02 21.78
N HIS A 190 -2.09 -0.66 22.76
CA HIS A 190 -1.08 -0.07 23.64
C HIS A 190 0.12 0.47 22.85
N ILE A 191 0.66 -0.29 21.89
CA ILE A 191 1.75 0.18 21.04
C ILE A 191 1.37 1.45 20.28
N SER A 192 0.17 1.50 19.68
CA SER A 192 -0.27 2.67 18.90
C SER A 192 -0.35 3.97 19.73
N ARG A 193 -0.53 3.88 21.05
CA ARG A 193 -0.54 5.05 21.96
C ARG A 193 0.80 5.78 22.00
N HIS A 194 1.89 5.10 21.68
CA HIS A 194 3.22 5.70 21.60
C HIS A 194 3.48 6.42 20.28
N PHE A 195 2.57 6.29 19.30
CA PHE A 195 2.76 6.76 17.94
C PHE A 195 1.64 7.70 17.51
N SER A 196 1.49 8.83 18.21
CA SER A 196 0.60 9.88 17.70
C SER A 196 1.24 10.56 16.49
N TYR A 197 0.41 10.86 15.49
CA TYR A 197 0.83 11.43 14.21
C TYR A 197 1.77 12.63 14.37
N ASP A 198 1.41 13.60 15.22
CA ASP A 198 2.22 14.81 15.42
C ASP A 198 3.61 14.50 16.01
N HIS A 199 3.70 13.55 16.95
CA HIS A 199 4.98 13.13 17.53
C HIS A 199 5.83 12.35 16.52
N VAL A 200 5.20 11.47 15.74
CA VAL A 200 5.88 10.69 14.68
C VAL A 200 6.42 11.63 13.61
N LEU A 201 5.61 12.60 13.16
CA LEU A 201 6.02 13.59 12.16
C LEU A 201 7.18 14.46 12.66
N GLN A 202 7.09 14.97 13.88
CA GLN A 202 8.17 15.77 14.46
C GLN A 202 9.44 14.94 14.66
N GLY A 203 9.31 13.69 15.12
CA GLY A 203 10.42 12.76 15.26
C GLY A 203 11.10 12.47 13.92
N LEU A 204 10.32 12.30 12.86
CA LEU A 204 10.82 12.10 11.50
C LEU A 204 11.58 13.34 10.98
N PHE A 205 11.07 14.54 11.22
CA PHE A 205 11.78 15.77 10.87
C PHE A 205 13.09 15.94 11.63
N ASN A 206 13.09 15.70 12.94
CA ASN A 206 14.30 15.76 13.76
C ASN A 206 15.33 14.73 13.31
N PHE A 207 14.88 13.51 12.98
CA PHE A 207 15.74 12.45 12.47
C PHE A 207 16.40 12.84 11.14
N VAL A 208 15.65 13.45 10.23
CA VAL A 208 16.17 13.89 8.94
C VAL A 208 17.07 15.11 9.06
N GLU A 209 16.81 16.01 10.00
CA GLU A 209 17.73 17.09 10.35
C GLU A 209 19.06 16.52 10.84
N PHE A 210 19.03 15.54 11.74
CA PHE A 210 20.23 14.86 12.22
C PHE A 210 21.00 14.14 11.11
N LEU A 211 20.30 13.39 10.26
CA LEU A 211 20.91 12.55 9.24
C LEU A 211 21.42 13.33 8.03
N LEU A 212 20.68 14.34 7.59
CA LEU A 212 20.88 15.02 6.30
C LEU A 212 21.10 16.53 6.43
N GLY A 213 20.99 17.11 7.63
CA GLY A 213 21.20 18.55 7.86
C GLY A 213 20.07 19.45 7.35
N VAL A 214 18.92 18.87 6.98
CA VAL A 214 17.77 19.61 6.43
C VAL A 214 16.64 19.73 7.44
N LYS A 215 16.04 20.91 7.55
CA LYS A 215 15.00 21.21 8.54
C LYS A 215 13.66 21.45 7.87
N PHE A 216 12.61 20.88 8.44
CA PHE A 216 11.23 21.15 8.06
C PHE A 216 10.58 22.07 9.09
N GLN A 217 10.07 23.22 8.65
CA GLN A 217 9.44 24.22 9.51
C GLN A 217 8.05 24.57 8.97
N PRO A 218 7.02 24.77 9.82
CA PRO A 218 5.72 25.22 9.37
C PRO A 218 5.82 26.50 8.52
N GLU A 219 5.13 26.52 7.37
CA GLU A 219 5.03 27.71 6.52
C GLU A 219 3.76 28.48 6.87
N ASN A 220 3.89 29.41 7.82
CA ASN A 220 2.75 30.17 8.35
C ASN A 220 2.21 31.22 7.38
N ASN A 221 2.98 31.59 6.34
CA ASN A 221 2.58 32.61 5.35
C ASN A 221 2.07 31.98 4.05
N PHE A 222 1.73 30.69 4.06
CA PHE A 222 1.16 30.03 2.90
C PHE A 222 -0.27 30.50 2.66
N ASP A 223 -0.58 30.89 1.42
CA ASP A 223 -1.93 31.29 1.05
C ASP A 223 -2.89 30.09 1.14
N GLU A 224 -3.85 30.18 2.07
CA GLU A 224 -4.86 29.15 2.32
C GLU A 224 -5.70 28.82 1.07
N GLN A 225 -5.85 29.75 0.12
CA GLN A 225 -6.54 29.49 -1.15
C GLN A 225 -5.81 28.47 -2.02
N ASN A 226 -4.50 28.29 -1.83
CA ASN A 226 -3.69 27.31 -2.54
C ASN A 226 -3.74 25.92 -1.89
N LYS A 227 -4.43 25.75 -0.75
CA LYS A 227 -4.69 24.44 -0.16
C LYS A 227 -5.97 23.86 -0.76
N TRP A 228 -5.92 22.60 -1.18
CA TRP A 228 -7.14 21.88 -1.59
C TRP A 228 -8.01 21.45 -0.40
N HIS A 229 -7.51 21.57 0.84
CA HIS A 229 -8.26 21.34 2.06
C HIS A 229 -7.63 22.01 3.28
N ASN A 230 -8.45 22.38 4.27
CA ASN A 230 -8.01 23.03 5.52
C ASN A 230 -7.12 22.18 6.43
N ASP A 231 -7.03 20.86 6.16
CA ASP A 231 -6.17 19.98 6.97
C ASP A 231 -4.76 19.84 6.37
N VAL A 232 -4.53 20.45 5.20
CA VAL A 232 -3.23 20.37 4.54
C VAL A 232 -2.22 21.18 5.36
N GLN A 233 -1.24 20.48 5.90
CA GLN A 233 -0.11 21.08 6.62
C GLN A 233 0.97 21.43 5.60
N VAL A 234 1.55 22.63 5.71
CA VAL A 234 2.57 23.11 4.78
C VAL A 234 3.85 23.39 5.54
N TYR A 235 4.95 22.86 5.03
CA TYR A 235 6.29 23.01 5.60
C TYR A 235 7.24 23.54 4.55
N LYS A 236 8.12 24.45 4.95
CA LYS A 236 9.33 24.79 4.19
C LYS A 236 10.45 23.84 4.58
N CYS A 237 11.17 23.33 3.59
CA CYS A 237 12.40 22.56 3.76
C CYS A 237 13.59 23.51 3.60
N THR A 238 14.48 23.54 4.59
CA THR A 238 15.63 24.45 4.61
C THR A 238 16.94 23.69 4.81
N GLU A 239 18.01 24.19 4.21
CA GLU A 239 19.37 23.70 4.38
C GLU A 239 20.29 24.91 4.52
N ASN A 240 21.14 24.93 5.56
CA ASN A 240 22.04 26.05 5.85
C ASN A 240 21.33 27.43 5.89
N GLY A 241 20.08 27.46 6.32
CA GLY A 241 19.25 28.66 6.41
C GLY A 241 18.56 29.08 5.10
N ALA A 242 18.85 28.45 3.97
CA ALA A 242 18.17 28.70 2.70
C ALA A 242 16.99 27.73 2.50
N THR A 243 15.86 28.24 2.00
CA THR A 243 14.74 27.38 1.59
C THR A 243 15.09 26.64 0.32
N ILE A 244 14.99 25.31 0.36
CA ILE A 244 15.32 24.41 -0.75
C ILE A 244 14.09 23.69 -1.33
N GLY A 245 12.91 23.82 -0.70
CA GLY A 245 11.68 23.18 -1.17
C GLY A 245 10.50 23.36 -0.23
N HIS A 246 9.33 22.89 -0.65
CA HIS A 246 8.11 22.89 0.15
C HIS A 246 7.47 21.50 0.22
N LEU A 247 6.94 21.15 1.38
CA LEU A 247 6.24 19.89 1.64
C LEU A 247 4.80 20.20 2.05
N LEU A 248 3.84 19.63 1.34
CA LEU A 248 2.43 19.64 1.71
C LEU A 248 2.05 18.25 2.23
N ILE A 249 1.40 18.15 3.39
CA ILE A 249 0.97 16.88 3.96
C ILE A 249 -0.55 16.90 4.16
N ASP A 250 -1.23 15.93 3.56
CA ASP A 250 -2.67 15.75 3.70
C ASP A 250 -2.98 14.38 4.34
N ALA A 251 -2.84 14.32 5.66
CA ALA A 251 -2.72 13.07 6.40
C ALA A 251 -4.03 12.30 6.64
N PHE A 252 -5.18 12.98 6.70
CA PHE A 252 -6.41 12.40 7.26
C PHE A 252 -7.38 11.85 6.21
N ALA A 253 -8.07 10.76 6.56
CA ALA A 253 -9.09 10.12 5.73
C ALA A 253 -10.36 10.99 5.59
N ARG A 254 -11.04 10.89 4.45
CA ARG A 254 -12.30 11.60 4.13
C ARG A 254 -13.31 10.67 3.43
N PRO A 255 -14.63 10.95 3.51
CA PRO A 255 -15.69 10.09 2.95
C PRO A 255 -15.58 9.80 1.45
N ASN A 256 -15.03 10.74 0.68
CA ASN A 256 -14.70 10.54 -0.73
C ASN A 256 -13.25 10.06 -0.81
N GLN A 257 -13.07 8.75 -1.09
CA GLN A 257 -11.79 8.03 -1.12
C GLN A 257 -10.62 8.89 -1.64
N LYS A 258 -9.68 9.21 -0.74
CA LYS A 258 -8.32 9.59 -1.15
C LYS A 258 -7.60 8.36 -1.70
N SER A 259 -6.68 8.57 -2.65
CA SER A 259 -5.78 7.51 -3.06
C SER A 259 -4.90 7.04 -1.89
N GLU A 260 -4.29 5.88 -2.06
CA GLU A 260 -3.16 5.42 -1.26
C GLU A 260 -2.05 6.46 -1.18
N VAL A 261 -1.12 6.24 -0.26
CA VAL A 261 -0.03 7.16 0.02
C VAL A 261 0.70 7.53 -1.27
N CYS A 262 0.57 8.81 -1.66
CA CYS A 262 1.09 9.30 -2.92
C CYS A 262 2.05 10.45 -2.63
N VAL A 263 3.19 10.40 -3.30
CA VAL A 263 4.11 11.52 -3.41
C VAL A 263 4.15 11.97 -4.85
N GLY A 264 3.68 13.18 -5.12
CA GLY A 264 3.83 13.81 -6.42
C GLY A 264 4.62 15.10 -6.38
N LEU A 265 5.04 15.49 -7.57
CA LEU A 265 5.88 16.65 -7.85
C LEU A 265 5.01 17.78 -8.39
N ALA A 266 4.94 18.90 -7.68
CA ALA A 266 4.57 20.18 -8.28
C ALA A 266 5.84 21.03 -8.44
N GLY A 267 6.01 21.68 -9.58
CA GLY A 267 7.03 22.72 -9.75
C GLY A 267 8.47 22.23 -10.01
N ARG A 268 8.80 22.13 -11.30
CA ARG A 268 10.02 22.75 -11.86
C ARG A 268 9.70 23.16 -13.29
N ASP A 269 8.72 24.02 -13.49
CA ASP A 269 8.57 24.62 -14.81
C ASP A 269 9.74 25.58 -15.02
N LEU A 270 10.75 25.11 -15.76
CA LEU A 270 11.91 25.84 -16.29
C LEU A 270 13.04 26.19 -15.29
N CYS A 271 14.07 25.33 -15.26
CA CYS A 271 15.51 25.70 -15.20
C CYS A 271 16.01 26.59 -14.03
N GLN A 272 17.33 26.64 -13.80
CA GLN A 272 17.96 27.67 -12.95
C GLN A 272 17.54 29.11 -13.32
N ARG A 273 17.05 29.32 -14.55
CA ARG A 273 16.51 30.61 -15.02
C ARG A 273 15.33 31.16 -14.21
N HIS A 274 14.52 30.32 -13.56
CA HIS A 274 13.32 30.81 -12.85
C HIS A 274 13.33 30.58 -11.34
N ASN A 275 14.41 30.01 -10.78
CA ASN A 275 14.60 29.83 -9.33
C ASN A 275 13.39 29.15 -8.62
N ILE A 276 12.77 28.15 -9.26
CA ILE A 276 11.61 27.44 -8.71
C ILE A 276 12.09 26.31 -7.80
N LEU A 277 11.59 26.33 -6.56
CA LEU A 277 11.86 25.31 -5.56
C LEU A 277 10.95 24.08 -5.76
N PRO A 278 11.46 22.85 -5.56
CA PRO A 278 10.64 21.65 -5.64
C PRO A 278 9.54 21.64 -4.58
N VAL A 279 8.36 21.16 -4.99
CA VAL A 279 7.24 20.92 -4.09
C VAL A 279 6.89 19.43 -4.09
N ALA A 280 6.90 18.84 -2.90
CA ALA A 280 6.41 17.48 -2.67
C ALA A 280 5.06 17.56 -1.94
N TYR A 281 4.10 16.73 -2.34
CA TYR A 281 2.92 16.48 -1.51
C TYR A 281 2.95 15.06 -0.97
N LEU A 282 2.47 14.84 0.25
CA LEU A 282 2.34 13.54 0.90
C LEU A 282 0.88 13.35 1.32
N ASN A 283 0.18 12.45 0.64
CA ASN A 283 -1.19 12.11 1.00
C ASN A 283 -1.21 10.86 1.89
N MET A 284 -2.03 10.85 2.93
CA MET A 284 -2.31 9.65 3.72
C MET A 284 -3.81 9.58 4.04
N SER A 285 -4.24 8.46 4.62
CA SER A 285 -5.63 8.22 5.04
C SER A 285 -5.71 7.77 6.50
N LEU A 286 -5.15 8.57 7.41
CA LEU A 286 -5.21 8.31 8.84
C LEU A 286 -6.63 8.59 9.38
N PRO A 287 -7.18 7.72 10.24
CA PRO A 287 -8.48 7.97 10.87
C PRO A 287 -8.35 9.14 11.85
N ARG A 288 -9.25 10.12 11.75
CA ARG A 288 -9.29 11.28 12.65
C ARG A 288 -10.60 11.31 13.43
N ILE A 289 -10.50 11.47 14.74
CA ILE A 289 -11.63 11.71 15.65
C ILE A 289 -11.37 13.05 16.33
N GLU A 290 -12.31 13.98 16.21
CA GLU A 290 -12.18 15.32 16.80
C GLU A 290 -11.93 15.25 18.31
N GLY A 291 -11.05 16.11 18.82
CA GLY A 291 -10.69 16.17 20.23
C GLY A 291 -9.74 15.07 20.71
N THR A 292 -9.28 14.16 19.84
CA THR A 292 -8.33 13.10 20.22
C THR A 292 -7.08 13.10 19.33
N PRO A 293 -5.88 12.75 19.87
CA PRO A 293 -4.69 12.54 19.05
C PRO A 293 -4.91 11.43 18.02
N THR A 294 -4.47 11.67 16.79
CA THR A 294 -4.50 10.62 15.75
C THR A 294 -3.38 9.62 16.00
N LEU A 295 -3.73 8.42 16.44
CA LEU A 295 -2.77 7.34 16.71
C LEU A 295 -2.51 6.53 15.44
N MET A 296 -1.24 6.18 15.23
CA MET A 296 -0.81 5.39 14.09
C MET A 296 -0.44 3.97 14.52
N ASN A 297 -0.82 3.00 13.70
CA ASN A 297 -0.33 1.64 13.83
C ASN A 297 0.99 1.44 13.07
N LEU A 298 1.63 0.29 13.27
CA LEU A 298 2.93 -0.02 12.64
C LEU A 298 2.89 -0.03 11.10
N SER A 299 1.76 -0.39 10.48
CA SER A 299 1.61 -0.33 9.02
C SER A 299 1.66 1.11 8.54
N GLN A 300 0.88 1.98 9.20
CA GLN A 300 0.84 3.41 8.88
C GLN A 300 2.18 4.10 9.13
N LEU A 301 2.94 3.68 10.16
CA LEU A 301 4.31 4.16 10.37
C LEU A 301 5.22 3.79 9.20
N LYS A 302 5.19 2.53 8.77
CA LYS A 302 5.98 2.06 7.62
C LYS A 302 5.60 2.82 6.35
N GLU A 303 4.31 2.97 6.06
CA GLU A 303 3.83 3.73 4.91
C GLU A 303 4.34 5.18 4.94
N MET A 304 4.30 5.84 6.10
CA MET A 304 4.81 7.19 6.28
C MET A 304 6.32 7.28 6.01
N PHE A 305 7.14 6.39 6.58
CA PHE A 305 8.60 6.40 6.35
C PHE A 305 8.97 6.09 4.90
N PHE A 306 8.29 5.10 4.28
CA PHE A 306 8.48 4.77 2.88
C PHE A 306 8.19 5.98 1.98
N ALA A 307 7.04 6.62 2.20
CA ALA A 307 6.64 7.78 1.42
C ALA A 307 7.53 9.00 1.70
N PHE A 308 7.98 9.18 2.93
CA PHE A 308 8.92 10.26 3.25
C PHE A 308 10.27 10.08 2.55
N GLY A 309 10.74 8.85 2.34
CA GLY A 309 11.89 8.58 1.48
C GLY A 309 11.71 9.13 0.07
N ARG A 310 10.51 9.02 -0.52
CA ARG A 310 10.19 9.66 -1.81
C ARG A 310 10.15 11.18 -1.72
N VAL A 311 9.58 11.74 -0.65
CA VAL A 311 9.58 13.19 -0.39
C VAL A 311 11.01 13.73 -0.39
N LEU A 312 11.94 13.06 0.29
CA LEU A 312 13.34 13.45 0.33
C LEU A 312 14.01 13.37 -1.04
N GLN A 313 13.75 12.31 -1.80
CA GLN A 313 14.28 12.20 -3.15
C GLN A 313 13.81 13.35 -4.06
N VAL A 314 12.58 13.81 -3.87
CA VAL A 314 12.03 14.99 -4.57
C VAL A 314 12.70 16.29 -4.11
N LEU A 315 12.72 16.56 -2.80
CA LEU A 315 13.11 17.86 -2.27
C LEU A 315 14.63 18.08 -2.26
N LEU A 316 15.42 17.01 -2.08
CA LEU A 316 16.88 17.11 -1.95
C LEU A 316 17.62 16.95 -3.27
N THR A 317 16.89 16.94 -4.39
CA THR A 317 17.49 16.86 -5.71
C THR A 317 18.37 18.08 -6.01
N ARG A 318 19.58 17.83 -6.51
CA ARG A 318 20.53 18.87 -6.94
C ARG A 318 20.60 19.04 -8.45
N SER A 319 19.81 18.26 -9.19
CA SER A 319 19.76 18.38 -10.64
C SER A 319 19.31 19.79 -11.02
N GLN A 320 20.02 20.40 -11.97
CA GLN A 320 19.61 21.67 -12.58
C GLN A 320 18.57 21.45 -13.69
N ASN A 321 18.50 20.22 -14.21
CA ASN A 321 17.61 19.84 -15.31
C ASN A 321 16.29 19.29 -14.78
N HIS A 322 15.18 19.89 -15.19
CA HIS A 322 13.83 19.45 -14.80
C HIS A 322 13.60 17.96 -15.08
N GLU A 323 13.98 17.52 -16.28
CA GLU A 323 13.76 16.14 -16.74
C GLU A 323 14.51 15.10 -15.90
N LEU A 324 15.56 15.53 -15.17
CA LEU A 324 16.39 14.69 -14.31
C LEU A 324 16.22 15.04 -12.82
N SER A 325 15.19 15.82 -12.48
CA SER A 325 14.99 16.34 -11.12
C SER A 325 14.09 15.41 -10.30
N GLY A 326 14.44 15.25 -9.02
CA GLY A 326 13.70 14.45 -8.07
C GLY A 326 13.65 12.98 -8.44
N ILE A 327 12.44 12.48 -8.71
CA ILE A 327 12.17 11.11 -9.14
C ILE A 327 11.93 10.99 -10.65
N ARG A 328 12.04 12.08 -11.41
CA ARG A 328 11.86 12.07 -12.87
C ARG A 328 13.04 11.39 -13.54
N ASN A 329 12.73 10.56 -14.54
CA ASN A 329 13.71 9.81 -15.33
C ASN A 329 14.65 8.90 -14.52
N VAL A 330 14.33 8.63 -13.25
CA VAL A 330 14.95 7.54 -12.49
C VAL A 330 14.41 6.23 -13.03
N GLU A 331 15.30 5.26 -13.26
CA GLU A 331 14.91 3.95 -13.73
C GLU A 331 13.91 3.30 -12.77
N THR A 332 12.85 2.70 -13.32
CA THR A 332 11.71 2.22 -12.52
C THR A 332 12.11 1.15 -11.51
N ASP A 333 13.13 0.35 -11.83
CA ASP A 333 13.72 -0.67 -10.96
C ASP A 333 14.67 -0.09 -9.88
N ALA A 334 14.94 1.21 -9.89
CA ALA A 334 15.71 1.95 -8.88
C ALA A 334 14.83 2.88 -8.01
N LEU A 335 13.61 3.16 -8.45
CA LEU A 335 12.74 4.19 -7.87
C LEU A 335 12.46 3.99 -6.36
N ASP A 336 12.41 2.73 -5.92
CA ASP A 336 12.08 2.38 -4.53
C ASP A 336 13.30 2.15 -3.63
N ILE A 337 14.53 2.40 -4.09
CA ILE A 337 15.73 2.24 -3.25
C ILE A 337 15.69 3.17 -2.04
N VAL A 338 15.49 4.48 -2.24
CA VAL A 338 15.47 5.47 -1.14
C VAL A 338 14.29 5.24 -0.18
N PRO A 339 13.05 5.01 -0.66
CA PRO A 339 11.93 4.60 0.20
C PRO A 339 12.21 3.37 1.06
N ASN A 340 12.77 2.30 0.47
CA ASN A 340 13.09 1.08 1.21
C ASN A 340 14.26 1.23 2.17
N PHE A 341 15.23 2.10 1.85
CA PHE A 341 16.30 2.48 2.76
C PHE A 341 15.71 3.19 4.00
N PHE A 342 14.81 4.15 3.80
CA PHE A 342 14.19 4.86 4.92
C PHE A 342 13.33 3.97 5.82
N LEU A 343 12.70 2.94 5.24
CA LEU A 343 12.00 1.91 6.02
C LEU A 343 12.90 1.15 7.00
N GLN A 344 14.21 1.07 6.77
CA GLN A 344 15.11 0.34 7.68
C GLN A 344 15.26 1.01 9.04
N TRP A 345 15.05 2.33 9.14
CA TRP A 345 15.16 3.07 10.41
C TRP A 345 14.00 2.83 11.39
N LEU A 346 12.96 2.12 10.94
CA LEU A 346 11.88 1.64 11.81
C LEU A 346 12.16 0.29 12.48
N ARG A 347 13.26 -0.38 12.09
CA ARG A 347 13.71 -1.65 12.67
C ARG A 347 14.73 -1.38 13.74
#